data_AF-A0A1Q7CWB6-F1
#
_entry.id   AF-A0A1Q7CWB6-F1
#
_cell.length_a   1.000
_cell.length_b   1.000
_cell.length_c   1.000
_cell.angle_alpha   90.00
_cell.angle_beta   90.00
_cell.angle_gamma   90.00
#
_symmetry.space_group_name_H-M   'P 1'
#
loop_
_entity.id
_entity.type
_entity.pdbx_description
1 polymer ?
#
loop_
_entity_poly.entity_id
_entity_poly.type
_entity_poly.pdbx_seq_one_letter_code
_entity_poly.pdbx_strand_id
1 'polypeptide(L)'
;MPRTVVPPLVYRGKRSTPAGGDGLSERLVKYVPAETLGFFVPTAAQVGAAHRVLLIVIIVVAVLGSVGYLWLASRRIPAETRPLVHFYVLAVIAFFCWAVGTTSNTAALVGLDSKNAAVVLAIAVFVIPVADEVLTRLVLLRRS
;
A
#
# COMPACT_ATOMS: atom_id res chain seq x y z
N MET A 1 -29.16 39.02 -20.37
CA MET A 1 -28.68 37.76 -19.74
C MET A 1 -27.18 37.69 -19.93
N PRO A 2 -26.37 37.69 -18.85
CA PRO A 2 -24.91 37.70 -18.98
C PRO A 2 -24.41 36.31 -19.39
N ARG A 3 -23.72 36.23 -20.53
CA ARG A 3 -23.01 35.03 -21.00
C ARG A 3 -21.76 34.86 -20.14
N THR A 4 -21.71 33.85 -19.29
CA THR A 4 -20.49 33.44 -18.60
C THR A 4 -19.51 32.88 -19.64
N VAL A 5 -18.51 33.69 -20.00
CA VAL A 5 -17.36 33.25 -20.78
C VAL A 5 -16.43 32.51 -19.81
N VAL A 6 -16.42 31.17 -19.89
CA VAL A 6 -15.47 30.35 -19.13
C VAL A 6 -14.11 30.45 -19.83
N PRO A 7 -13.04 30.93 -19.18
CA PRO A 7 -11.72 30.98 -19.80
C PRO A 7 -11.23 29.55 -20.06
N PRO A 8 -10.52 29.28 -21.17
CA PRO A 8 -9.99 27.95 -21.44
C PRO A 8 -8.92 27.64 -20.40
N LEU A 9 -9.17 26.64 -19.57
CA LEU A 9 -8.16 25.98 -18.76
C LEU A 9 -7.13 25.36 -19.71
N VAL A 10 -6.04 26.07 -19.98
CA VAL A 10 -4.85 25.52 -20.63
C VAL A 10 -4.19 24.57 -19.63
N TYR A 11 -4.74 23.37 -19.52
CA TYR A 11 -4.11 22.28 -18.79
C TYR A 11 -2.92 21.81 -19.62
N ARG A 12 -1.73 22.34 -19.33
CA ARG A 12 -0.45 21.79 -19.83
C ARG A 12 -0.16 20.48 -19.09
N GLY A 13 -1.05 19.52 -19.22
CA GLY A 13 -0.87 18.15 -18.76
C GLY A 13 -0.30 17.32 -19.90
N LYS A 14 0.85 16.69 -19.67
CA LYS A 14 1.23 15.45 -20.37
C LYS A 14 -0.04 14.60 -20.52
N ARG A 15 -0.32 14.13 -21.75
CA ARG A 15 -1.38 13.16 -22.01
C ARG A 15 -1.25 12.01 -21.00
N SER A 16 -2.06 12.01 -19.96
CA SER A 16 -2.31 10.82 -19.16
C SER A 16 -3.23 9.95 -19.98
N THR A 17 -2.63 9.09 -20.81
CA THR A 17 -3.30 7.96 -21.42
C THR A 17 -4.01 7.20 -20.30
N PRO A 18 -5.30 6.85 -20.42
CA PRO A 18 -5.95 5.97 -19.47
C PRO A 18 -5.38 4.57 -19.67
N ALA A 19 -4.30 4.24 -18.97
CA ALA A 19 -3.73 2.90 -18.93
C ALA A 19 -4.47 2.12 -17.84
N GLY A 20 -5.24 1.12 -18.26
CA GLY A 20 -5.84 0.16 -17.35
C GLY A 20 -4.77 -0.64 -16.59
N GLY A 21 -5.14 -1.13 -15.42
CA GLY A 21 -4.44 -2.22 -14.73
C GLY A 21 -3.27 -1.86 -13.82
N ASP A 22 -2.33 -1.02 -14.26
CA ASP A 22 -0.99 -1.02 -13.65
C ASP A 22 -0.78 -0.08 -12.44
N GLY A 23 -1.73 0.80 -12.11
CA GLY A 23 -1.48 1.88 -11.13
C GLY A 23 -1.96 1.66 -9.69
N LEU A 24 -2.63 0.55 -9.37
CA LEU A 24 -3.21 0.36 -8.03
C LEU A 24 -2.19 -0.18 -7.03
N SER A 25 -1.44 -1.21 -7.41
CA SER A 25 -0.35 -1.77 -6.60
C SER A 25 0.72 -0.73 -6.29
N GLU A 26 1.02 0.17 -7.24
CA GLU A 26 2.00 1.25 -7.10
C GLU A 26 1.60 2.32 -6.07
N ARG A 27 0.29 2.52 -5.84
CA ARG A 27 -0.20 3.52 -4.88
C ARG A 27 0.03 3.14 -3.41
N LEU A 28 0.24 1.85 -3.12
CA LEU A 28 0.58 1.39 -1.77
C LEU A 28 2.09 1.40 -1.49
N VAL A 29 2.94 1.77 -2.45
CA VAL A 29 4.41 1.67 -2.34
C VAL A 29 4.99 2.58 -1.24
N LYS A 30 4.32 3.68 -0.86
CA LYS A 30 4.72 4.47 0.33
C LYS A 30 4.76 3.62 1.61
N TYR A 31 3.92 2.60 1.68
CA TYR A 31 3.73 1.74 2.84
C TYR A 31 4.50 0.41 2.73
N VAL A 32 4.96 0.06 1.53
CA VAL A 32 5.62 -1.22 1.25
C VAL A 32 6.99 -0.95 0.61
N PRO A 33 8.10 -1.14 1.34
CA PRO A 33 9.45 -0.92 0.81
C PRO A 33 9.73 -1.79 -0.42
N ALA A 34 10.44 -1.23 -1.40
CA ALA A 34 10.80 -1.94 -2.63
C ALA A 34 11.64 -3.20 -2.37
N GLU A 35 12.49 -3.17 -1.34
CA GLU A 35 13.29 -4.31 -0.90
C GLU A 35 12.41 -5.45 -0.37
N THR A 36 11.31 -5.13 0.31
CA THR A 36 10.34 -6.15 0.76
C THR A 36 9.65 -6.77 -0.44
N LEU A 37 9.26 -5.97 -1.43
CA LEU A 37 8.68 -6.49 -2.66
C LEU A 37 9.66 -7.38 -3.43
N GLY A 38 10.91 -6.93 -3.54
CA GLY A 38 12.00 -7.66 -4.19
C GLY A 38 12.33 -8.99 -3.53
N PHE A 39 12.12 -9.10 -2.21
CA PHE A 39 12.19 -10.39 -1.50
C PHE A 39 10.91 -11.21 -1.70
N PHE A 40 9.74 -10.64 -1.39
CA PHE A 40 8.49 -11.37 -1.28
C PHE A 40 8.03 -11.96 -2.61
N VAL A 41 8.05 -11.18 -3.69
CA VAL A 41 7.51 -11.60 -5.00
C VAL A 41 8.19 -12.88 -5.52
N PRO A 42 9.52 -12.94 -5.68
CA PRO A 42 10.18 -14.15 -6.19
C PRO A 42 10.06 -15.32 -5.22
N THR A 43 10.14 -15.09 -3.90
CA THR A 43 10.07 -16.18 -2.92
C THR A 43 8.66 -16.79 -2.85
N ALA A 44 7.61 -15.97 -2.85
CA ALA A 44 6.22 -16.44 -2.87
C ALA A 44 5.86 -17.16 -4.17
N ALA A 45 6.45 -16.76 -5.30
CA ALA A 45 6.27 -17.43 -6.59
C ALA A 45 6.91 -18.83 -6.60
N GLN A 46 8.10 -18.99 -6.02
CA GLN A 46 8.82 -20.28 -5.99
C GLN A 46 8.20 -21.32 -5.07
N VAL A 47 7.62 -20.89 -3.95
CA VAL A 47 7.05 -21.81 -2.94
C VAL A 47 5.72 -22.44 -3.39
N GLY A 48 4.92 -21.69 -4.14
CA GLY A 48 3.61 -22.15 -4.61
C GLY A 48 2.57 -22.38 -3.50
N ALA A 49 1.32 -22.63 -3.90
CA ALA A 49 0.20 -22.79 -2.96
C ALA A 49 0.25 -24.06 -2.10
N ALA A 50 1.01 -25.09 -2.53
CA ALA A 50 1.10 -26.38 -1.83
C ALA A 50 1.82 -26.28 -0.47
N HIS A 51 2.63 -25.24 -0.26
CA HIS A 51 3.49 -25.08 0.91
C HIS A 51 2.96 -23.97 1.82
N ARG A 52 1.71 -24.13 2.28
CA ARG A 52 0.96 -23.12 3.05
C ARG A 52 1.74 -22.54 4.22
N VAL A 53 2.40 -23.40 5.00
CA VAL A 53 3.18 -23.01 6.18
C VAL A 53 4.37 -22.14 5.79
N LEU A 54 5.09 -22.52 4.74
CA LEU A 54 6.25 -21.77 4.26
C LEU A 54 5.84 -20.40 3.71
N LEU A 55 4.71 -20.32 3.01
CA LEU A 55 4.15 -19.06 2.53
C LEU A 55 3.78 -18.12 3.69
N ILE A 56 3.20 -18.65 4.77
CA ILE A 56 2.93 -17.88 6.00
C ILE A 56 4.24 -17.37 6.61
N VAL A 57 5.28 -18.21 6.70
CA VAL A 57 6.60 -17.79 7.21
C VAL A 57 7.17 -16.65 6.36
N ILE A 58 7.10 -16.75 5.03
CA ILE A 58 7.57 -15.70 4.11
C ILE A 58 6.81 -14.39 4.32
N ILE A 59 5.48 -14.46 4.47
CA ILE A 59 4.65 -13.30 4.77
C ILE A 59 5.08 -12.65 6.09
N VAL A 60 5.27 -13.44 7.15
CA VAL A 60 5.71 -12.94 8.46
C VAL A 60 7.09 -12.27 8.35
N VAL A 61 8.04 -12.89 7.66
CA VAL A 61 9.38 -12.32 7.43
C VAL A 61 9.28 -11.01 6.64
N ALA A 62 8.45 -10.96 5.59
CA ALA A 62 8.24 -9.74 4.80
C ALA A 62 7.58 -8.62 5.61
N VAL A 63 6.62 -8.94 6.49
CA VAL A 63 5.99 -7.98 7.40
C VAL A 63 7.02 -7.41 8.39
N LEU A 64 7.77 -8.28 9.06
CA LEU A 64 8.81 -7.87 10.00
C LEU A 64 9.91 -7.06 9.31
N GLY A 65 10.32 -7.49 8.11
CA GLY A 65 11.27 -6.78 7.27
C GLY A 65 10.79 -5.39 6.87
N SER A 66 9.52 -5.26 6.46
CA SER A 66 8.92 -3.96 6.10
C SER A 66 8.92 -3.00 7.28
N VAL A 67 8.39 -3.45 8.43
CA VAL A 67 8.31 -2.61 9.63
C VAL A 67 9.70 -2.24 10.13
N GLY A 68 10.62 -3.21 10.19
CA GLY A 68 12.00 -3.00 10.58
C GLY A 68 12.72 -2.00 9.66
N TYR A 69 12.53 -2.13 8.35
CA TYR A 69 13.08 -1.20 7.36
C TYR A 69 12.54 0.22 7.56
N LEU A 70 11.21 0.39 7.62
CA LEU A 70 10.58 1.70 7.81
C LEU A 70 10.98 2.33 9.14
N TRP A 71 11.12 1.52 10.18
CA TRP A 71 11.57 1.98 11.49
C TRP A 71 13.03 2.44 11.45
N LEU A 72 13.92 1.68 10.81
CA LEU A 72 15.31 2.08 10.65
C LEU A 72 15.45 3.34 9.78
N ALA A 73 14.66 3.45 8.71
CA ALA A 73 14.58 4.64 7.86
C ALA A 73 14.12 5.86 8.67
N SER A 74 13.12 5.71 9.55
CA SER A 74 12.64 6.79 10.41
C SER A 74 13.69 7.33 11.38
N ARG A 75 14.66 6.50 11.79
CA ARG A 75 15.76 6.93 12.68
C ARG A 75 16.74 7.89 12.02
N ARG A 76 16.78 7.93 10.68
CA ARG A 76 17.63 8.83 9.88
C ARG A 76 17.02 10.21 9.68
N ILE A 77 15.79 10.42 10.16
CA ILE A 77 15.01 11.65 10.00
C ILE A 77 14.87 12.34 11.38
N PRO A 78 14.80 13.69 11.44
CA PRO A 78 14.60 14.43 12.69
C PRO A 78 13.42 13.89 13.51
N ALA A 79 13.55 13.92 14.84
CA ALA A 79 12.57 13.30 15.75
C ALA A 79 11.15 13.88 15.59
N GLU A 80 11.05 15.15 15.22
CA GLU A 80 9.79 15.89 15.08
C GLU A 80 8.99 15.49 13.84
N THR A 81 9.66 14.94 12.81
CA THR A 81 9.04 14.50 11.55
C THR A 81 8.96 12.97 11.45
N ARG A 82 9.26 12.25 12.54
CA ARG A 82 9.16 10.79 12.55
C ARG A 82 7.71 10.34 12.34
N PRO A 83 7.50 9.24 11.60
CA PRO A 83 6.17 8.66 11.45
C PRO A 83 5.58 8.30 12.82
N LEU A 84 4.28 8.55 12.97
CA LEU A 84 3.53 8.15 14.16
C LEU A 84 3.34 6.62 14.19
N VAL A 85 3.06 6.05 15.36
CA VAL A 85 2.96 4.58 15.54
C VAL A 85 1.91 3.95 14.60
N HIS A 86 0.81 4.65 14.33
CA HIS A 86 -0.25 4.16 13.45
C HIS A 86 0.22 3.96 12.00
N PHE A 87 1.25 4.69 11.55
CA PHE A 87 1.83 4.51 10.22
C PHE A 87 2.37 3.09 10.02
N TYR A 88 3.04 2.53 11.04
CA TYR A 88 3.57 1.16 10.97
C TYR A 88 2.46 0.12 10.92
N VAL A 89 1.36 0.35 11.65
CA VAL A 89 0.18 -0.53 11.60
C VAL A 89 -0.46 -0.50 10.22
N LEU A 90 -0.65 0.70 9.65
CA LEU A 90 -1.16 0.87 8.29
C LEU A 90 -0.21 0.26 7.26
N ALA A 91 1.11 0.28 7.49
CA ALA A 91 2.08 -0.36 6.61
C ALA A 91 1.93 -1.88 6.57
N VAL A 92 1.70 -2.51 7.72
CA VAL A 92 1.41 -3.95 7.78
C VAL A 92 0.13 -4.28 7.02
N ILE A 93 -0.95 -3.53 7.28
CA ILE A 93 -2.24 -3.73 6.60
C ILE A 93 -2.09 -3.53 5.08
N ALA A 94 -1.39 -2.48 4.67
CA ALA A 94 -1.11 -2.19 3.27
C ALA A 94 -0.35 -3.33 2.60
N PHE A 95 0.69 -3.85 3.25
CA PHE A 95 1.44 -4.99 2.73
C PHE A 95 0.54 -6.22 2.56
N PHE A 96 -0.30 -6.55 3.54
CA PHE A 96 -1.21 -7.68 3.44
C PHE A 96 -2.23 -7.53 2.30
N CYS A 97 -2.90 -6.37 2.22
CA CYS A 97 -3.85 -6.10 1.14
C CYS A 97 -3.17 -6.11 -0.23
N TRP A 98 -1.96 -5.57 -0.32
CA TRP A 98 -1.12 -5.63 -1.52
C TRP A 98 -0.80 -7.08 -1.90
N ALA A 99 -0.26 -7.88 -0.97
CA ALA A 99 0.15 -9.26 -1.22
C ALA A 99 -1.03 -10.16 -1.62
N VAL A 100 -2.20 -9.98 -0.98
CA VAL A 100 -3.44 -10.68 -1.36
C VAL A 100 -3.87 -10.29 -2.77
N GLY A 101 -3.82 -9.00 -3.11
CA GLY A 101 -4.24 -8.51 -4.42
C GLY A 101 -3.31 -8.84 -5.57
N THR A 102 -2.02 -9.05 -5.31
CA THR A 102 -1.00 -9.26 -6.36
C THR A 102 -0.57 -10.72 -6.53
N THR A 103 -0.86 -11.59 -5.55
CA THR A 103 -0.42 -12.99 -5.57
C THR A 103 -1.60 -13.94 -5.35
N SER A 104 -1.88 -14.80 -6.33
CA SER A 104 -2.93 -15.82 -6.23
C SER A 104 -2.70 -16.80 -5.07
N ASN A 105 -1.44 -17.16 -4.80
CA ASN A 105 -1.07 -18.01 -3.66
C ASN A 105 -1.49 -17.38 -2.33
N THR A 106 -1.31 -16.07 -2.17
CA THR A 106 -1.67 -15.33 -0.96
C THR A 106 -3.19 -15.15 -0.84
N ALA A 107 -3.89 -14.88 -1.95
CA ALA A 107 -5.35 -14.84 -1.97
C ALA A 107 -5.97 -16.18 -1.55
N ALA A 108 -5.38 -17.30 -2.00
CA ALA A 108 -5.82 -18.64 -1.63
C ALA A 108 -5.65 -18.92 -0.12
N LEU A 109 -4.66 -18.33 0.55
CA LEU A 109 -4.48 -18.51 2.00
C LEU A 109 -5.65 -18.01 2.83
N VAL A 110 -6.29 -16.94 2.36
CA VAL A 110 -7.43 -16.28 2.98
C VAL A 110 -8.78 -16.68 2.36
N GLY A 111 -8.77 -17.66 1.45
CA GLY A 111 -9.98 -18.19 0.81
C GLY A 111 -10.63 -17.22 -0.17
N LEU A 112 -9.88 -16.27 -0.73
CA LEU A 112 -10.38 -15.32 -1.73
C LEU A 112 -10.07 -15.80 -3.14
N ASP A 113 -11.04 -15.64 -4.04
CA ASP A 113 -10.82 -15.76 -5.48
C ASP A 113 -10.18 -14.48 -6.06
N SER A 114 -9.71 -14.56 -7.30
CA SER A 114 -8.98 -13.46 -7.95
C SER A 114 -9.80 -12.17 -8.03
N LYS A 115 -11.13 -12.28 -8.21
CA LYS A 115 -12.02 -11.10 -8.28
C LYS A 115 -12.11 -10.41 -6.93
N ASN A 116 -12.39 -11.14 -5.85
CA ASN A 116 -12.49 -10.55 -4.52
C ASN A 116 -11.14 -10.00 -4.03
N ALA A 117 -10.04 -10.69 -4.34
CA ALA A 117 -8.69 -10.19 -4.03
C ALA A 117 -8.38 -8.84 -4.70
N ALA A 118 -8.76 -8.67 -5.97
CA ALA A 118 -8.61 -7.40 -6.67
C ALA A 118 -9.48 -6.28 -6.07
N VAL A 119 -10.70 -6.60 -5.65
CA VAL A 119 -11.59 -5.65 -4.96
C VAL A 119 -10.99 -5.22 -3.62
N VAL A 120 -10.45 -6.15 -2.82
CA VAL A 120 -9.77 -5.85 -1.56
C VAL A 120 -8.59 -4.90 -1.79
N LEU A 121 -7.78 -5.14 -2.82
CA LEU A 121 -6.68 -4.25 -3.18
C LEU A 121 -7.18 -2.86 -3.56
N ALA A 122 -8.22 -2.75 -4.39
CA ALA A 122 -8.78 -1.48 -4.80
C ALA A 122 -9.33 -0.68 -3.60
N ILE A 123 -10.01 -1.34 -2.67
CA ILE A 123 -10.49 -0.72 -1.43
C ILE A 123 -9.30 -0.26 -0.59
N ALA A 124 -8.28 -1.10 -0.39
CA ALA A 124 -7.11 -0.76 0.41
C ALA A 124 -6.36 0.46 -0.14
N VAL A 125 -6.18 0.54 -1.46
CA VAL A 125 -5.54 1.68 -2.15
C VAL A 125 -6.28 2.99 -1.88
N PHE A 126 -7.60 2.95 -1.70
CA PHE A 126 -8.39 4.13 -1.39
C PHE A 126 -8.44 4.41 0.12
N VAL A 127 -8.72 3.41 0.94
CA VAL A 127 -9.01 3.56 2.37
C VAL A 127 -7.75 3.82 3.18
N ILE A 128 -6.63 3.16 2.90
CA ILE A 128 -5.41 3.26 3.72
C ILE A 128 -4.84 4.69 3.72
N PRO A 129 -4.69 5.38 2.57
CA PRO A 129 -4.24 6.77 2.58
C PRO A 129 -5.20 7.72 3.31
N VAL A 130 -6.52 7.52 3.16
CA VAL A 130 -7.53 8.33 3.86
C VAL A 130 -7.43 8.10 5.37
N ALA A 131 -7.28 6.85 5.80
CA ALA A 131 -7.09 6.51 7.20
C ALA A 131 -5.82 7.12 7.79
N ASP A 132 -4.70 7.11 7.05
CA ASP A 132 -3.43 7.75 7.48
C ASP A 132 -3.62 9.25 7.73
N GLU A 133 -4.25 9.95 6.79
CA GLU A 133 -4.52 11.39 6.87
C GLU A 133 -5.42 11.72 8.08
N VAL A 134 -6.53 10.98 8.24
CA VAL A 134 -7.49 11.20 9.34
C VAL A 134 -6.84 10.92 10.69
N LEU A 135 -6.14 9.80 10.84
CA LEU A 135 -5.47 9.43 12.09
C LEU A 135 -4.38 10.45 12.46
N THR A 136 -3.61 10.90 11.48
CA THR A 136 -2.59 11.93 11.69
C THR A 136 -3.21 13.23 12.19
N ARG A 137 -4.30 13.71 11.59
CA ARG A 137 -5.01 14.92 12.04
C ARG A 137 -5.59 14.77 13.45
N LEU A 138 -6.21 13.63 13.75
CA LEU A 138 -6.78 13.36 15.08
C LEU A 138 -5.70 13.35 16.17
N VAL A 139 -4.54 12.76 15.90
CA VAL A 139 -3.43 12.73 16.85
C VAL A 139 -2.84 14.13 17.07
N LEU A 140 -2.72 14.94 16.01
CA LEU A 140 -2.23 16.32 16.14
C LEU A 140 -3.21 17.20 16.92
N LEU A 141 -4.51 17.09 16.66
CA LEU A 141 -5.55 17.82 17.40
C LEU A 141 -5.54 17.47 18.90
N ARG A 142 -5.25 16.23 19.28
CA ARG A 142 -5.14 15.82 20.70
C ARG A 142 -3.89 16.36 21.41
N ARG A 143 -2.88 16.81 20.67
CA ARG A 143 -1.61 17.33 21.22
C ARG A 143 -1.55 18.85 21.28
N SER A 144 -2.56 19.54 20.73
CA SER A 144 -2.71 21.00 20.73
C SER A 144 -3.56 21.45 21.92
#